data_AF-A0A2P2FHA1-F1
#
_entry.id   AF-A0A2P2FHA1-F1
#
_cell.length_a   1.000
_cell.length_b   1.000
_cell.length_c   1.000
_cell.angle_alpha   90.00
_cell.angle_beta   90.00
_cell.angle_gamma   90.00
#
_symmetry.space_group_name_H-M   'P 1'
#
loop_
_entity.id
_entity.type
_entity.pdbx_description
1 polymer ?
#
loop_
_entity_poly.entity_id
_entity_poly.type
_entity_poly.pdbx_seq_one_letter_code
_entity_poly.pdbx_strand_id
1 'polypeptide(L)'
;MTAPRYRPDRRGKHLEDWWLEESDSARFLKYRGIPATADHVLGVLPRARKVGTLKHDAEWPYRIRMDFEPDRSLSDFMEFLKEVLVIQIKQQGFVDAAIALDFYRRPVEDGSSETVHTETGNLLRQVKDYTPTEQEEWNRAGQALCDSLSDVVVRHEWFNEATRILAVPGHTLAKRSVSVILGTLLSHEFGIPLTTVESKSGDRKPAKNMTPEERKALLHEFRVEEDLEGRTVLVLDDIYHTGYTMAGVANAAKRAGATTVLGLAAARNLRL
;
A
#
# COMPACT_ATOMS: atom_id res chain seq x y z
N MET A 1 -19.04 -34.18 -8.02
CA MET A 1 -17.77 -33.54 -8.41
C MET A 1 -17.61 -32.32 -7.51
N THR A 2 -16.56 -32.25 -6.69
CA THR A 2 -16.29 -31.08 -5.85
C THR A 2 -15.78 -29.94 -6.73
N ALA A 3 -16.39 -28.76 -6.64
CA ALA A 3 -15.93 -27.58 -7.37
C ALA A 3 -14.44 -27.31 -7.05
N PRO A 4 -13.63 -26.93 -8.05
CA PRO A 4 -12.21 -26.64 -7.82
C PRO A 4 -12.09 -25.50 -6.80
N ARG A 5 -11.28 -25.74 -5.76
CA ARG A 5 -11.03 -24.74 -4.72
C ARG A 5 -10.23 -23.58 -5.28
N TYR A 6 -10.71 -22.37 -5.05
CA TYR A 6 -10.03 -21.13 -5.40
C TYR A 6 -8.58 -21.17 -4.88
N ARG A 7 -7.65 -20.97 -5.81
CA ARG A 7 -6.22 -20.89 -5.56
C ARG A 7 -5.79 -19.49 -5.90
N PRO A 8 -5.46 -18.68 -4.90
CA PRO A 8 -5.29 -17.28 -5.16
C PRO A 8 -3.87 -17.02 -5.71
N ASP A 9 -3.70 -16.04 -6.60
CA ASP A 9 -2.41 -15.77 -7.25
C ASP A 9 -1.29 -15.53 -6.21
N ARG A 10 -0.15 -16.23 -6.33
CA ARG A 10 0.94 -16.12 -5.36
C ARG A 10 1.76 -14.83 -5.51
N ARG A 11 1.63 -14.09 -6.60
CA ARG A 11 2.51 -12.97 -6.98
C ARG A 11 2.27 -11.67 -6.21
N GLY A 12 1.11 -11.52 -5.54
CA GLY A 12 0.72 -10.30 -4.84
C GLY A 12 -0.54 -9.72 -5.50
N LYS A 13 -1.69 -9.98 -4.88
CA LYS A 13 -2.98 -9.98 -5.57
C LYS A 13 -3.69 -8.65 -5.41
N HIS A 14 -4.38 -8.26 -6.48
CA HIS A 14 -5.57 -7.43 -6.41
C HIS A 14 -6.73 -8.24 -5.80
N LEU A 15 -7.81 -7.53 -5.46
CA LEU A 15 -9.13 -8.16 -5.38
C LEU A 15 -9.46 -8.72 -6.76
N GLU A 16 -9.82 -10.00 -6.87
CA GLU A 16 -10.13 -10.60 -8.18
C GLU A 16 -11.59 -10.39 -8.53
N ASP A 17 -12.47 -10.60 -7.56
CA ASP A 17 -13.92 -10.46 -7.74
C ASP A 17 -14.62 -10.36 -6.40
N TRP A 18 -15.85 -9.85 -6.43
CA TRP A 18 -16.69 -9.66 -5.26
C TRP A 18 -18.17 -9.65 -5.64
N TRP A 19 -19.03 -9.93 -4.66
CA TRP A 19 -20.46 -9.69 -4.79
C TRP A 19 -21.12 -9.53 -3.42
N LEU A 20 -22.30 -8.92 -3.42
CA LEU A 20 -23.14 -8.76 -2.24
C LEU A 20 -24.24 -9.81 -2.21
N GLU A 21 -24.27 -10.59 -1.13
CA GLU A 21 -25.32 -11.55 -0.82
C GLU A 21 -26.24 -10.96 0.24
N GLU A 22 -27.52 -10.86 -0.07
CA GLU A 22 -28.56 -10.51 0.90
C GLU A 22 -29.01 -11.76 1.68
N SER A 23 -29.21 -11.58 2.97
CA SER A 23 -29.79 -12.57 3.89
C SER A 23 -30.79 -11.86 4.81
N ASP A 24 -31.79 -12.57 5.32
CA ASP A 24 -32.96 -12.03 6.04
C ASP A 24 -32.68 -10.99 7.13
N SER A 25 -31.47 -10.98 7.72
CA SER A 25 -31.08 -10.03 8.77
C SER A 25 -29.71 -9.38 8.56
N ALA A 26 -29.01 -9.68 7.46
CA ALA A 26 -27.66 -9.18 7.23
C ALA A 26 -27.29 -9.22 5.75
N ARG A 27 -26.35 -8.37 5.36
CA ARG A 27 -25.69 -8.43 4.05
C ARG A 27 -24.28 -8.99 4.21
N PHE A 28 -23.86 -9.75 3.22
CA PHE A 28 -22.53 -10.33 3.18
C PHE A 28 -21.81 -9.89 1.93
N LEU A 29 -20.72 -9.15 2.11
CA LEU A 29 -19.73 -8.96 1.07
C LEU A 29 -18.87 -10.21 0.98
N LYS A 30 -19.01 -10.93 -0.14
CA LYS A 30 -18.21 -12.08 -0.51
C LYS A 30 -17.13 -11.64 -1.48
N TYR A 31 -15.90 -12.12 -1.30
CA TYR A 31 -14.82 -11.78 -2.21
C TYR A 31 -13.77 -12.88 -2.35
N ARG A 32 -13.08 -12.87 -3.49
CA ARG A 32 -11.90 -13.70 -3.78
C ARG A 32 -10.68 -12.81 -4.06
N GLY A 33 -9.54 -13.16 -3.49
CA GLY A 33 -8.32 -12.35 -3.54
C GLY A 33 -7.34 -12.66 -2.40
N ILE A 34 -6.80 -11.61 -1.76
CA ILE A 34 -6.02 -11.75 -0.52
C ILE A 34 -6.85 -11.46 0.74
N PRO A 35 -6.50 -12.08 1.89
CA PRO A 35 -7.15 -11.75 3.16
C PRO A 35 -7.06 -10.27 3.55
N ALA A 36 -5.99 -9.58 3.15
CA ALA A 36 -5.76 -8.17 3.47
C ALA A 36 -6.81 -7.21 2.87
N THR A 37 -7.54 -7.61 1.83
CA THR A 37 -8.67 -6.81 1.31
C THR A 37 -9.70 -6.51 2.41
N ALA A 38 -9.87 -7.41 3.39
CA ALA A 38 -10.75 -7.15 4.52
C ALA A 38 -10.30 -5.96 5.36
N ASP A 39 -9.00 -5.73 5.50
CA ASP A 39 -8.48 -4.64 6.33
C ASP A 39 -8.88 -3.29 5.71
N HIS A 40 -8.81 -3.18 4.38
CA HIS A 40 -9.28 -2.00 3.63
C HIS A 40 -10.79 -1.77 3.77
N VAL A 41 -11.61 -2.82 3.56
CA VAL A 41 -13.07 -2.70 3.67
C VAL A 41 -13.49 -2.36 5.10
N LEU A 42 -12.89 -2.97 6.11
CA LEU A 42 -13.23 -2.71 7.52
C LEU A 42 -12.78 -1.31 7.97
N GLY A 43 -11.73 -0.76 7.36
CA GLY A 43 -11.34 0.62 7.61
C GLY A 43 -12.34 1.64 7.09
N VAL A 44 -12.89 1.40 5.89
CA VAL A 44 -13.96 2.22 5.30
C VAL A 44 -15.30 2.00 6.03
N LEU A 45 -15.59 0.75 6.39
CA LEU A 45 -16.84 0.33 7.02
C LEU A 45 -16.58 -0.23 8.43
N PRO A 46 -16.28 0.62 9.44
CA PRO A 46 -15.87 0.17 10.78
C PRO A 46 -16.98 -0.59 11.53
N ARG A 47 -18.23 -0.47 11.10
CA ARG A 47 -19.38 -1.22 11.65
C ARG A 47 -19.47 -2.65 11.11
N ALA A 48 -18.79 -2.94 10.00
CA ALA A 48 -18.77 -4.26 9.40
C ALA A 48 -17.89 -5.22 10.20
N ARG A 49 -18.08 -6.54 9.99
CA ARG A 49 -17.39 -7.57 10.77
C ARG A 49 -16.84 -8.66 9.88
N LYS A 50 -15.58 -9.05 10.10
CA LYS A 50 -14.99 -10.21 9.45
C LYS A 50 -15.67 -11.48 9.95
N VAL A 51 -16.17 -12.30 9.03
CA VAL A 51 -16.83 -13.59 9.36
C VAL A 51 -15.83 -14.75 9.35
N GLY A 52 -14.61 -14.51 8.87
CA GLY A 52 -13.56 -15.51 8.72
C GLY A 52 -13.59 -16.19 7.34
N THR A 53 -12.78 -17.23 7.17
CA THR A 53 -12.75 -18.01 5.93
C THR A 53 -13.78 -19.12 5.95
N LEU A 54 -14.62 -19.19 4.92
CA LEU A 54 -15.55 -20.31 4.76
C LEU A 54 -14.77 -21.53 4.27
N LYS A 55 -14.57 -22.52 5.15
CA LYS A 55 -13.91 -23.77 4.77
C LYS A 55 -14.66 -24.55 3.68
N HIS A 56 -15.94 -24.28 3.49
CA HIS A 56 -16.84 -24.98 2.55
C HIS A 56 -17.18 -24.18 1.29
N ASP A 57 -17.01 -22.85 1.29
CA ASP A 57 -17.21 -22.03 0.08
C ASP A 57 -15.86 -21.89 -0.61
N ALA A 58 -15.62 -22.84 -1.50
CA ALA A 58 -14.34 -22.99 -2.19
C ALA A 58 -14.12 -21.87 -3.21
N GLU A 59 -15.17 -21.17 -3.64
CA GLU A 59 -15.15 -20.11 -4.64
C GLU A 59 -15.04 -18.72 -4.00
N TRP A 60 -15.78 -18.49 -2.91
CA TRP A 60 -15.80 -17.24 -2.16
C TRP A 60 -15.22 -17.44 -0.75
N PRO A 61 -13.88 -17.54 -0.65
CA PRO A 61 -13.23 -17.92 0.60
C PRO A 61 -13.38 -16.88 1.72
N TYR A 62 -13.67 -15.61 1.41
CA TYR A 62 -13.71 -14.52 2.38
C TYR A 62 -15.08 -13.85 2.44
N ARG A 63 -15.51 -13.50 3.66
CA ARG A 63 -16.78 -12.82 3.92
C ARG A 63 -16.64 -11.72 4.96
N ILE A 64 -17.35 -10.62 4.70
CA ILE A 64 -17.57 -9.52 5.62
C ILE A 64 -19.08 -9.38 5.80
N ARG A 65 -19.52 -9.37 7.06
CA ARG A 65 -20.91 -9.19 7.46
C ARG A 65 -21.18 -7.70 7.71
N MET A 66 -22.30 -7.24 7.20
CA MET A 66 -22.85 -5.91 7.42
C MET A 66 -24.27 -6.06 7.93
N ASP A 67 -24.52 -5.59 9.15
CA ASP A 67 -25.87 -5.50 9.74
C ASP A 67 -26.51 -4.13 9.40
N PHE A 68 -26.19 -3.61 8.22
CA PHE A 68 -26.61 -2.31 7.71
C PHE A 68 -26.59 -2.31 6.18
N GLU A 69 -27.29 -1.34 5.60
CA GLU A 69 -27.26 -1.04 4.17
C GLU A 69 -25.93 -0.34 3.81
N PRO A 70 -25.03 -0.96 3.03
CA PRO A 70 -23.87 -0.23 2.52
C PRO A 70 -24.32 0.88 1.57
N ASP A 71 -23.54 1.95 1.50
CA ASP A 71 -23.72 2.98 0.49
C ASP A 71 -23.45 2.46 -0.93
N ARG A 72 -23.78 3.28 -1.92
CA ARG A 72 -23.49 2.96 -3.32
C ARG A 72 -21.99 2.99 -3.62
N SER A 73 -21.20 3.75 -2.85
CA SER A 73 -19.75 3.90 -3.08
C SER A 73 -18.98 2.62 -2.74
N LEU A 74 -19.52 1.72 -1.90
CA LEU A 74 -18.93 0.40 -1.71
C LEU A 74 -18.66 -0.34 -3.03
N SER A 75 -19.56 -0.25 -4.01
CA SER A 75 -19.36 -0.94 -5.29
C SER A 75 -18.18 -0.36 -6.07
N ASP A 76 -18.10 0.98 -6.12
CA ASP A 76 -17.01 1.69 -6.78
C ASP A 76 -15.67 1.44 -6.07
N PHE A 77 -15.68 1.42 -4.74
CA PHE A 77 -14.51 1.11 -3.91
C PHE A 77 -14.01 -0.32 -4.15
N MET A 78 -14.93 -1.29 -4.24
CA MET A 78 -14.56 -2.67 -4.53
C MET A 78 -14.04 -2.83 -5.96
N GLU A 79 -14.61 -2.15 -6.95
CA GLU A 79 -14.04 -2.16 -8.31
C GLU A 79 -12.65 -1.54 -8.34
N PHE A 80 -12.45 -0.42 -7.64
CA PHE A 80 -11.14 0.20 -7.49
C PHE A 80 -10.09 -0.74 -6.86
N LEU A 81 -10.45 -1.53 -5.84
CA LEU A 81 -9.52 -2.50 -5.23
C LEU A 81 -9.09 -3.63 -6.19
N LYS A 82 -9.75 -3.80 -7.35
CA LYS A 82 -9.33 -4.72 -8.41
C LYS A 82 -8.23 -4.13 -9.29
N GLU A 83 -8.13 -2.80 -9.35
CA GLU A 83 -7.17 -2.08 -10.19
C GLU A 83 -5.79 -1.96 -9.52
N VAL A 84 -5.72 -2.03 -8.19
CA VAL A 84 -4.50 -1.81 -7.42
C VAL A 84 -3.96 -3.07 -6.75
N LEU A 85 -2.68 -3.07 -6.37
CA LEU A 85 -2.08 -4.17 -5.62
C LEU A 85 -2.31 -4.02 -4.12
N VAL A 86 -3.30 -4.73 -3.59
CA VAL A 86 -3.50 -4.82 -2.13
C VAL A 86 -2.31 -5.56 -1.50
N ILE A 87 -1.77 -5.02 -0.41
CA ILE A 87 -0.56 -5.53 0.23
C ILE A 87 -0.92 -6.33 1.48
N GLN A 88 -0.58 -7.63 1.47
CA GLN A 88 -0.53 -8.41 2.71
C GLN A 88 0.61 -7.92 3.60
N ILE A 89 0.26 -7.20 4.67
CA ILE A 89 1.18 -6.70 5.68
C ILE A 89 1.69 -7.87 6.52
N LYS A 90 3.01 -8.01 6.63
CA LYS A 90 3.66 -9.06 7.44
C LYS A 90 4.00 -8.57 8.85
N GLN A 91 4.30 -7.28 9.00
CA GLN A 91 4.61 -6.62 10.26
C GLN A 91 3.32 -6.04 10.85
N GLN A 92 2.46 -6.93 11.38
CA GLN A 92 1.17 -6.56 11.94
C GLN A 92 1.31 -5.57 13.11
N GLY A 93 0.31 -4.71 13.28
CA GLY A 93 0.22 -3.75 14.40
C GLY A 93 0.85 -2.38 14.13
N PHE A 94 1.56 -2.19 13.02
CA PHE A 94 2.16 -0.89 12.67
C PHE A 94 1.41 -0.18 11.55
N VAL A 95 1.07 -0.91 10.48
CA VAL A 95 0.33 -0.42 9.32
C VAL A 95 -1.04 -1.09 9.34
N ASP A 96 -2.09 -0.30 9.15
CA ASP A 96 -3.47 -0.77 9.21
C ASP A 96 -3.94 -1.34 7.87
N ALA A 97 -3.52 -0.72 6.75
CA ALA A 97 -3.78 -1.18 5.39
C ALA A 97 -2.71 -0.64 4.44
N ALA A 98 -2.45 -1.33 3.32
CA ALA A 98 -1.44 -0.88 2.36
C ALA A 98 -1.71 -1.30 0.92
N ILE A 99 -1.38 -0.43 -0.03
CA ILE A 99 -1.52 -0.64 -1.48
C ILE A 99 -0.22 -0.25 -2.21
N ALA A 100 0.03 -0.90 -3.35
CA ALA A 100 0.93 -0.38 -4.38
C ALA A 100 0.17 -0.16 -5.70
N LEU A 101 0.62 0.79 -6.52
CA LEU A 101 0.01 1.03 -7.84
C LEU A 101 0.16 -0.19 -8.74
N ASP A 102 1.41 -0.69 -8.85
CA ASP A 102 1.74 -1.81 -9.73
C ASP A 102 2.97 -2.57 -9.22
N PHE A 103 3.33 -3.66 -9.89
CA PHE A 103 4.60 -4.32 -9.71
C PHE A 103 5.73 -3.46 -10.27
N TYR A 104 6.92 -3.53 -9.68
CA TYR A 104 8.11 -2.86 -10.22
C TYR A 104 8.63 -3.54 -11.50
N ARG A 105 8.46 -4.87 -11.57
CA ARG A 105 8.71 -5.70 -12.74
C ARG A 105 7.63 -6.78 -12.81
N ARG A 106 7.28 -7.21 -14.01
CA ARG A 106 6.38 -8.34 -14.27
C ARG A 106 7.03 -9.37 -15.20
N PRO A 107 6.64 -10.66 -15.14
CA PRO A 107 7.07 -11.64 -16.14
C PRO A 107 6.64 -11.17 -17.54
N VAL A 108 7.46 -11.45 -18.55
CA VAL A 108 7.08 -11.16 -19.96
C VAL A 108 5.82 -11.94 -20.35
N GLU A 109 5.75 -13.20 -19.90
CA GLU A 109 4.63 -14.11 -20.06
C GLU A 109 4.40 -14.86 -18.75
N ASP A 110 3.18 -15.36 -18.53
CA ASP A 110 2.84 -16.12 -17.33
C ASP A 110 3.71 -17.37 -17.20
N GLY A 111 4.43 -17.47 -16.07
CA GLY A 111 5.37 -18.55 -15.79
C GLY A 111 6.79 -18.33 -16.29
N SER A 112 7.06 -17.24 -17.02
CA SER A 112 8.41 -16.88 -17.44
C SER A 112 9.28 -16.40 -16.27
N SER A 113 10.57 -16.75 -16.30
CA SER A 113 11.59 -16.21 -15.40
C SER A 113 12.13 -14.86 -15.87
N GLU A 114 11.94 -14.53 -17.15
CA GLU A 114 12.29 -13.24 -17.71
C GLU A 114 11.28 -12.18 -17.26
N THR A 115 11.79 -11.04 -16.80
CA THR A 115 10.95 -9.96 -16.27
C THR A 115 11.27 -8.63 -16.94
N VAL A 116 10.21 -7.87 -17.23
CA VAL A 116 10.29 -6.50 -17.76
C VAL A 116 9.79 -5.52 -16.72
N HIS A 117 10.25 -4.28 -16.79
CA HIS A 117 9.68 -3.21 -15.98
C HIS A 117 8.27 -2.89 -16.47
N THR A 118 7.38 -2.65 -15.52
CA THR A 118 6.06 -2.07 -15.80
C THR A 118 6.22 -0.59 -16.15
N GLU A 119 5.13 0.06 -16.55
CA GLU A 119 5.10 1.50 -16.76
C GLU A 119 5.52 2.25 -15.48
N THR A 120 4.90 1.95 -14.35
CA THR A 120 5.27 2.49 -13.03
C THR A 120 6.72 2.18 -12.67
N GLY A 121 7.22 0.99 -12.99
CA GLY A 121 8.61 0.61 -12.80
C GLY A 121 9.59 1.45 -13.63
N ASN A 122 9.23 1.78 -14.87
CA ASN A 122 10.02 2.65 -15.75
C ASN A 122 10.02 4.09 -15.26
N LEU A 123 8.87 4.63 -14.86
CA LEU A 123 8.78 5.98 -14.27
C LEU A 123 9.64 6.09 -13.01
N LEU A 124 9.58 5.09 -12.12
CA LEU A 124 10.43 5.06 -10.92
C LEU A 124 11.92 5.04 -11.27
N ARG A 125 12.33 4.34 -12.33
CA ARG A 125 13.71 4.34 -12.78
C ARG A 125 14.14 5.70 -13.30
N GLN A 126 13.30 6.36 -14.09
CA GLN A 126 13.58 7.71 -14.59
C GLN A 126 13.77 8.72 -13.44
N VAL A 127 12.98 8.59 -12.36
CA VAL A 127 13.13 9.44 -11.17
C VAL A 127 14.32 9.04 -10.29
N LYS A 128 14.72 7.76 -10.26
CA LYS A 128 15.85 7.22 -9.45
C LYS A 128 17.23 7.37 -10.08
N ASP A 129 17.34 7.09 -11.37
CA ASP A 129 18.61 7.04 -12.10
C ASP A 129 18.94 8.46 -12.55
N TYR A 130 19.66 9.19 -11.67
CA TYR A 130 20.24 10.53 -11.88
C TYR A 130 21.28 10.59 -13.02
N THR A 131 21.12 9.80 -14.08
CA THR A 131 21.67 10.16 -15.39
C THR A 131 20.92 11.39 -15.90
N PRO A 132 21.55 12.27 -16.70
CA PRO A 132 20.90 13.47 -17.22
C PRO A 132 19.84 13.05 -18.25
N THR A 133 18.70 12.56 -17.76
CA THR A 133 17.42 12.84 -18.39
C THR A 133 17.31 14.36 -18.39
N GLU A 134 16.83 14.92 -19.50
CA GLU A 134 16.52 16.34 -19.53
C GLU A 134 15.60 16.64 -18.34
N GLN A 135 15.83 17.75 -17.62
CA GLN A 135 15.07 18.09 -16.42
C GLN A 135 13.55 17.98 -16.64
N GLU A 136 13.10 18.21 -17.87
CA GLU A 136 11.73 18.01 -18.30
C GLU A 136 11.24 16.56 -18.24
N GLU A 137 12.02 15.58 -18.67
CA GLU A 137 11.67 14.16 -18.59
C GLU A 137 11.54 13.70 -17.15
N TRP A 138 12.48 14.14 -16.29
CA TRP A 138 12.40 13.87 -14.86
C TRP A 138 11.14 14.48 -14.24
N ASN A 139 10.82 15.75 -14.58
CA ASN A 139 9.60 16.42 -14.12
C ASN A 139 8.35 15.69 -14.61
N ARG A 140 8.30 15.28 -15.89
CA ARG A 140 7.18 14.52 -16.47
C ARG A 140 6.99 13.18 -15.78
N ALA A 141 8.06 12.44 -15.53
CA ALA A 141 8.00 11.15 -14.85
C ALA A 141 7.54 11.28 -13.38
N GLY A 142 8.06 12.29 -12.68
CA GLY A 142 7.64 12.62 -11.31
C GLY A 142 6.16 13.01 -11.23
N GLN A 143 5.69 13.84 -12.16
CA GLN A 143 4.29 14.25 -12.23
C GLN A 143 3.37 13.06 -12.55
N ALA A 144 3.70 12.24 -13.55
CA ALA A 144 2.89 11.08 -13.90
C ALA A 144 2.75 10.07 -12.75
N LEU A 145 3.82 9.87 -11.96
CA LEU A 145 3.75 9.08 -10.73
C LEU A 145 2.90 9.76 -9.66
N CYS A 146 3.01 11.09 -9.51
CA CYS A 146 2.16 11.85 -8.58
C CYS A 146 0.69 11.69 -8.94
N ASP A 147 0.31 11.93 -10.20
CA ASP A 147 -1.06 11.83 -10.69
C ASP A 147 -1.64 10.43 -10.40
N SER A 148 -0.84 9.38 -10.64
CA SER A 148 -1.26 7.99 -10.37
C SER A 148 -1.43 7.69 -8.88
N LEU A 149 -0.54 8.23 -8.03
CA LEU A 149 -0.66 8.11 -6.58
C LEU A 149 -1.86 8.92 -6.06
N SER A 150 -2.12 10.09 -6.64
CA SER A 150 -3.22 10.97 -6.29
C SER A 150 -4.57 10.35 -6.63
N ASP A 151 -4.71 9.73 -7.80
CA ASP A 151 -5.90 8.96 -8.17
C ASP A 151 -6.24 7.90 -7.11
N VAL A 152 -5.23 7.16 -6.64
CA VAL A 152 -5.39 6.17 -5.57
C VAL A 152 -5.83 6.82 -4.25
N VAL A 153 -5.23 7.94 -3.85
CA VAL A 153 -5.60 8.62 -2.60
C VAL A 153 -7.05 9.11 -2.67
N VAL A 154 -7.48 9.68 -3.78
CA VAL A 154 -8.84 10.23 -3.97
C VAL A 154 -9.88 9.11 -4.02
N ARG A 155 -9.64 8.04 -4.79
CA ARG A 155 -10.60 6.95 -5.00
C ARG A 155 -10.66 5.97 -3.84
N HIS A 156 -9.59 5.85 -3.06
CA HIS A 156 -9.60 5.00 -1.88
C HIS A 156 -10.18 5.75 -0.69
N GLU A 157 -11.43 5.45 -0.34
CA GLU A 157 -12.18 6.14 0.72
C GLU A 157 -11.41 6.30 2.03
N TRP A 158 -10.69 5.25 2.50
CA TRP A 158 -9.87 5.37 3.71
C TRP A 158 -8.60 6.22 3.57
N PHE A 159 -7.97 6.23 2.39
CA PHE A 159 -6.72 6.99 2.17
C PHE A 159 -7.01 8.48 2.00
N ASN A 160 -8.18 8.83 1.48
CA ASN A 160 -8.64 10.21 1.34
C ASN A 160 -8.81 10.91 2.71
N GLU A 161 -8.97 10.15 3.80
CA GLU A 161 -9.02 10.67 5.17
C GLU A 161 -7.63 11.02 5.74
N ALA A 162 -6.55 10.85 4.98
CA ALA A 162 -5.21 11.15 5.45
C ALA A 162 -5.05 12.64 5.75
N THR A 163 -4.56 12.93 6.96
CA THR A 163 -4.33 14.30 7.44
C THR A 163 -2.85 14.67 7.50
N ARG A 164 -1.98 13.69 7.24
CA ARG A 164 -0.51 13.82 7.18
C ARG A 164 0.08 12.84 6.18
N ILE A 165 1.15 13.25 5.53
CA ILE A 165 1.99 12.40 4.69
C ILE A 165 3.32 12.21 5.39
N LEU A 166 3.77 10.95 5.50
CA LEU A 166 5.09 10.59 6.02
C LEU A 166 5.84 9.84 4.92
N ALA A 167 6.75 10.51 4.23
CA ALA A 167 7.58 9.87 3.23
C ALA A 167 8.71 9.05 3.87
N VAL A 168 8.89 7.82 3.40
CA VAL A 168 10.00 6.97 3.84
C VAL A 168 11.34 7.62 3.46
N PRO A 169 12.26 7.92 4.40
CA PRO A 169 13.50 8.58 4.06
C PRO A 169 14.46 7.63 3.32
N GLY A 170 15.35 8.23 2.53
CA GLY A 170 16.37 7.52 1.77
C GLY A 170 17.31 6.70 2.66
N HIS A 171 18.08 5.81 2.05
CA HIS A 171 19.11 5.05 2.77
C HIS A 171 20.47 5.76 2.81
N THR A 172 20.63 6.87 2.09
CA THR A 172 21.84 7.67 2.04
C THR A 172 21.45 9.13 2.12
N LEU A 173 22.12 9.90 2.97
CA LEU A 173 21.83 11.34 3.16
C LEU A 173 22.16 12.17 1.91
N ALA A 174 23.14 11.72 1.12
CA ALA A 174 23.60 12.41 -0.09
C ALA A 174 22.63 12.32 -1.28
N LYS A 175 21.64 11.41 -1.26
CA LYS A 175 20.71 11.20 -2.38
C LYS A 175 19.29 11.52 -1.95
N ARG A 176 18.60 12.38 -2.72
CA ARG A 176 17.18 12.63 -2.48
C ARG A 176 16.40 11.33 -2.71
N SER A 177 15.52 11.02 -1.76
CA SER A 177 14.66 9.84 -1.83
C SER A 177 13.47 10.09 -2.75
N VAL A 178 13.16 9.14 -3.63
CA VAL A 178 12.01 9.24 -4.54
C VAL A 178 10.70 9.35 -3.77
N SER A 179 10.54 8.58 -2.70
CA SER A 179 9.41 8.71 -1.76
C SER A 179 9.27 10.11 -1.18
N VAL A 180 10.36 10.82 -0.86
CA VAL A 180 10.32 12.20 -0.32
C VAL A 180 9.95 13.20 -1.40
N ILE A 181 10.45 13.01 -2.63
CA ILE A 181 10.06 13.82 -3.80
C ILE A 181 8.55 13.67 -4.04
N LEU A 182 8.07 12.42 -4.17
CA LEU A 182 6.65 12.14 -4.40
C LEU A 182 5.79 12.64 -3.23
N GLY A 183 6.23 12.48 -1.98
CA GLY A 183 5.51 12.97 -0.80
C GLY A 183 5.40 14.50 -0.77
N THR A 184 6.40 15.21 -1.30
CA THR A 184 6.35 16.67 -1.46
C THR A 184 5.35 17.08 -2.53
N LEU A 185 5.32 16.36 -3.66
CA LEU A 185 4.35 16.62 -4.73
C LEU A 185 2.91 16.37 -4.26
N LEU A 186 2.65 15.22 -3.62
CA LEU A 186 1.33 14.90 -3.05
C LEU A 186 0.91 15.90 -1.96
N SER A 187 1.85 16.34 -1.11
CA SER A 187 1.55 17.36 -0.10
C SER A 187 1.09 18.67 -0.74
N HIS A 188 1.73 19.08 -1.84
CA HIS A 188 1.34 20.28 -2.57
C HIS A 188 -0.01 20.11 -3.27
N GLU A 189 -0.25 18.95 -3.89
CA GLU A 189 -1.48 18.64 -4.62
C GLU A 189 -2.71 18.62 -3.70
N PHE A 190 -2.61 17.98 -2.54
CA PHE A 190 -3.74 17.85 -1.61
C PHE A 190 -3.79 18.91 -0.52
N GLY A 191 -2.76 19.75 -0.37
CA GLY A 191 -2.60 20.63 0.79
C GLY A 191 -2.46 19.89 2.11
N ILE A 192 -2.14 18.58 2.09
CA ILE A 192 -1.90 17.77 3.27
C ILE A 192 -0.45 17.97 3.71
N PRO A 193 -0.16 18.32 4.98
CA PRO A 193 1.22 18.54 5.42
C PRO A 193 2.11 17.29 5.34
N LEU A 194 3.33 17.47 4.83
CA LEU A 194 4.41 16.48 4.87
C LEU A 194 5.13 16.54 6.23
N THR A 195 4.94 15.53 7.07
CA THR A 195 5.67 15.40 8.34
C THR A 195 7.06 14.84 8.09
N THR A 196 8.06 15.44 8.74
CA THR A 196 9.45 15.00 8.61
C THR A 196 9.68 13.68 9.36
N VAL A 197 10.32 12.73 8.68
CA VAL A 197 10.72 11.43 9.24
C VAL A 197 12.24 11.38 9.28
N GLU A 198 12.80 11.26 10.47
CA GLU A 198 14.25 11.18 10.67
C GLU A 198 14.70 9.72 10.78
N SER A 199 15.85 9.41 10.21
CA SER A 199 16.56 8.14 10.45
C SER A 199 17.55 8.37 11.59
N LYS A 200 17.58 7.47 12.58
CA LYS A 200 18.50 7.57 13.74
C LYS A 200 19.94 7.31 13.34
N SER A 201 20.15 6.36 12.44
CA SER A 201 21.40 6.14 11.74
C SER A 201 21.44 7.03 10.51
N GLY A 202 22.62 7.55 10.17
CA GLY A 202 22.82 8.33 8.94
C GLY A 202 22.69 7.44 7.70
N ASP A 203 23.81 7.07 7.10
CA ASP A 203 23.80 6.14 5.96
C ASP A 203 23.53 4.71 6.41
N ARG A 204 22.64 4.02 5.69
CA ARG A 204 22.23 2.63 5.95
C ARG A 204 22.28 1.79 4.67
N LYS A 205 22.44 0.48 4.83
CA LYS A 205 22.34 -0.46 3.69
C LYS A 205 20.94 -0.39 3.08
N PRO A 206 20.78 -0.52 1.75
CA PRO A 206 19.47 -0.75 1.16
C PRO A 206 18.80 -1.99 1.77
N ALA A 207 17.51 -1.92 2.10
CA ALA A 207 16.79 -3.01 2.78
C ALA A 207 16.81 -4.35 2.03
N LYS A 208 16.99 -4.33 0.70
CA LYS A 208 17.17 -5.53 -0.12
C LYS A 208 18.48 -6.28 0.17
N ASN A 209 19.51 -5.57 0.64
CA ASN A 209 20.85 -6.10 0.93
C ASN A 209 21.06 -6.39 2.43
N MET A 210 20.06 -6.14 3.27
CA MET A 210 20.12 -6.40 4.71
C MET A 210 19.86 -7.87 5.06
N THR A 211 20.39 -8.33 6.19
CA THR A 211 20.00 -9.60 6.82
C THR A 211 18.58 -9.52 7.40
N PRO A 212 17.94 -10.65 7.75
CA PRO A 212 16.65 -10.62 8.45
C PRO A 212 16.68 -9.79 9.75
N GLU A 213 17.77 -9.87 10.53
CA GLU A 213 17.97 -9.14 11.78
C GLU A 213 18.14 -7.64 11.54
N GLU A 214 18.97 -7.26 10.56
CA GLU A 214 19.13 -5.86 10.15
C GLU A 214 17.80 -5.26 9.67
N ARG A 215 16.98 -6.04 8.95
CA ARG A 215 15.63 -5.60 8.54
C ARG A 215 14.70 -5.41 9.72
N LYS A 216 14.74 -6.27 10.74
CA LYS A 216 13.94 -6.08 11.96
C LYS A 216 14.33 -4.81 12.71
N ALA A 217 15.62 -4.45 12.71
CA ALA A 217 16.09 -3.22 13.34
C ALA A 217 15.45 -1.96 12.72
N LEU A 218 15.07 -1.99 11.43
CA LEU A 218 14.35 -0.88 10.78
C LEU A 218 13.04 -0.50 11.48
N LEU A 219 12.41 -1.41 12.23
CA LEU A 219 11.20 -1.10 12.98
C LEU A 219 11.40 0.00 14.04
N HIS A 220 12.64 0.20 14.49
CA HIS A 220 12.97 1.20 15.52
C HIS A 220 13.91 2.29 15.01
N GLU A 221 14.22 2.28 13.72
CA GLU A 221 15.20 3.14 13.07
C GLU A 221 14.70 4.57 12.90
N PHE A 222 13.39 4.76 12.76
CA PHE A 222 12.82 6.06 12.43
C PHE A 222 12.27 6.79 13.66
N ARG A 223 12.24 8.13 13.56
CA ARG A 223 11.67 9.06 14.53
C ARG A 223 10.79 10.09 13.82
N VAL A 224 9.70 10.46 14.49
CA VAL A 224 8.82 11.58 14.13
C VAL A 224 8.71 12.43 15.38
N GLU A 225 9.01 13.72 15.25
CA GLU A 225 8.97 14.68 16.38
C GLU A 225 7.63 15.41 16.49
N GLU A 226 6.89 15.49 15.39
CA GLU A 226 5.55 16.08 15.39
C GLU A 226 4.59 15.18 16.18
N ASP A 227 3.70 15.81 16.96
CA ASP A 227 2.58 15.12 17.61
C ASP A 227 1.50 14.77 16.60
N LEU A 228 1.21 13.47 16.50
CA LEU A 228 0.25 12.89 15.57
C LEU A 228 -0.98 12.34 16.28
N GLU A 229 -1.26 12.73 17.53
CA GLU A 229 -2.43 12.28 18.28
C GLU A 229 -3.74 12.45 17.47
N GLY A 230 -4.51 11.37 17.37
CA GLY A 230 -5.79 11.35 16.64
C GLY A 230 -5.68 11.40 15.11
N ARG A 231 -4.46 11.47 14.53
CA ARG A 231 -4.28 11.64 13.08
C ARG A 231 -4.38 10.33 12.31
N THR A 232 -4.93 10.43 11.10
CA THR A 232 -4.74 9.45 10.01
C THR A 232 -3.54 9.86 9.18
N VAL A 233 -2.59 8.93 9.03
CA VAL A 233 -1.29 9.15 8.39
C VAL A 233 -1.16 8.27 7.15
N LEU A 234 -0.72 8.87 6.05
CA LEU A 234 -0.30 8.15 4.84
C LEU A 234 1.23 8.01 4.80
N VAL A 235 1.73 6.80 4.96
CA VAL A 235 3.16 6.47 4.79
C VAL A 235 3.44 6.16 3.33
N LEU A 236 4.29 6.95 2.70
CA LEU A 236 4.64 6.82 1.29
C LEU A 236 6.02 6.19 1.09
N ASP A 237 6.07 5.10 0.33
CA ASP A 237 7.31 4.42 -0.06
C ASP A 237 7.45 4.37 -1.59
N ASP A 238 8.67 4.22 -2.10
CA ASP A 238 8.89 4.12 -3.54
C ASP A 238 8.66 2.68 -4.04
N ILE A 239 9.25 1.70 -3.37
CA ILE A 239 9.17 0.28 -3.73
C ILE A 239 8.96 -0.56 -2.47
N TYR A 240 7.75 -1.12 -2.34
CA TYR A 240 7.45 -2.11 -1.33
C TYR A 240 8.11 -3.45 -1.66
N HIS A 241 8.96 -3.95 -0.76
CA HIS A 241 9.56 -5.28 -0.89
C HIS A 241 9.25 -6.17 0.31
N THR A 242 9.86 -5.86 1.47
CA THR A 242 9.68 -6.67 2.69
C THR A 242 8.69 -6.07 3.67
N GLY A 243 8.36 -4.78 3.50
CA GLY A 243 7.52 -4.01 4.39
C GLY A 243 8.24 -3.38 5.59
N TYR A 244 9.49 -3.77 5.89
CA TYR A 244 10.17 -3.31 7.11
C TYR A 244 10.43 -1.80 7.16
N THR A 245 10.76 -1.15 6.04
CA THR A 245 10.99 0.30 6.03
C THR A 245 9.69 1.06 6.30
N MET A 246 8.63 0.77 5.51
CA MET A 246 7.29 1.33 5.72
C MET A 246 6.77 1.05 7.14
N ALA A 247 6.91 -0.18 7.64
CA ALA A 247 6.50 -0.55 8.99
C ALA A 247 7.30 0.19 10.08
N GLY A 248 8.58 0.49 9.84
CA GLY A 248 9.39 1.29 10.76
C GLY A 248 8.93 2.74 10.84
N VAL A 249 8.62 3.36 9.69
CA VAL A 249 8.05 4.71 9.66
C VAL A 249 6.67 4.72 10.31
N ALA A 250 5.85 3.71 10.02
CA ALA A 250 4.54 3.54 10.64
C ALA A 250 4.64 3.37 12.16
N ASN A 251 5.62 2.61 12.65
CA ASN A 251 5.88 2.49 14.08
C ASN A 251 6.36 3.80 14.72
N ALA A 252 7.12 4.63 13.99
CA ALA A 252 7.44 5.98 14.44
C ALA A 252 6.17 6.85 14.54
N ALA A 253 5.28 6.78 13.54
CA ALA A 253 4.00 7.50 13.55
C ALA A 253 3.08 7.08 14.70
N LYS A 254 2.90 5.77 14.93
CA LYS A 254 2.10 5.23 16.05
C LYS A 254 2.67 5.68 17.40
N ARG A 255 4.00 5.69 17.56
CA ARG A 255 4.66 6.21 18.79
C ARG A 255 4.47 7.71 18.98
N ALA A 256 4.28 8.45 17.89
CA ALA A 256 3.93 9.87 17.90
C ALA A 256 2.41 10.11 18.07
N GLY A 257 1.59 9.09 18.27
CA GLY A 257 0.15 9.23 18.58
C GLY A 257 -0.81 8.98 17.41
N ALA A 258 -0.30 8.65 16.21
CA ALA A 258 -1.17 8.39 15.06
C ALA A 258 -2.18 7.28 15.35
N THR A 259 -3.46 7.55 15.07
CA THR A 259 -4.54 6.57 15.28
C THR A 259 -4.57 5.57 14.14
N THR A 260 -4.48 6.06 12.91
CA THR A 260 -4.51 5.25 11.70
C THR A 260 -3.27 5.50 10.85
N VAL A 261 -2.67 4.44 10.33
CA VAL A 261 -1.48 4.49 9.48
C VAL A 261 -1.70 3.61 8.25
N LEU A 262 -1.76 4.26 7.09
CA LEU A 262 -2.02 3.66 5.78
C LEU A 262 -0.74 3.68 4.95
N GLY A 263 -0.43 2.59 4.26
CA GLY A 263 0.77 2.47 3.42
C GLY A 263 0.45 2.64 1.95
N LEU A 264 1.10 3.58 1.27
CA LEU A 264 1.06 3.71 -0.17
C LEU A 264 2.46 3.51 -0.73
N ALA A 265 2.60 2.66 -1.74
CA ALA A 265 3.84 2.51 -2.48
C ALA A 265 3.62 2.75 -3.98
N ALA A 266 4.57 3.39 -4.65
CA ALA A 266 4.50 3.50 -6.11
C ALA A 266 4.56 2.12 -6.75
N ALA A 267 5.52 1.28 -6.36
CA ALA A 267 5.60 -0.08 -6.88
C ALA A 267 5.83 -1.15 -5.82
N ARG A 268 5.60 -2.40 -6.19
CA ARG A 268 5.92 -3.59 -5.38
C ARG A 268 6.85 -4.54 -6.12
N ASN A 269 7.87 -5.07 -5.44
CA ASN A 269 8.67 -6.15 -6.03
C ASN A 269 7.91 -7.48 -6.03
N LEU A 270 8.01 -8.21 -7.14
CA LEU A 270 7.63 -9.63 -7.19
C LEU A 270 8.45 -10.42 -6.19
N ARG A 271 7.77 -11.29 -5.46
CA ARG A 271 8.39 -12.36 -4.68
C ARG A 271 8.04 -13.66 -5.37
N LEU A 272 9.01 -14.16 -6.14
CA LEU A 272 8.97 -15.52 -6.69
C LEU A 272 9.06 -16.54 -5.55
#